data_AF-A0A0D6Q433-F1
#
_entry.id   AF-A0A0D6Q433-F1
#
_cell.length_a   1.000
_cell.length_b   1.000
_cell.length_c   1.000
_cell.angle_alpha   90.00
_cell.angle_beta   90.00
_cell.angle_gamma   90.00
#
_symmetry.space_group_name_H-M   'P 1'
#
loop_
_entity.id
_entity.type
_entity.pdbx_description
1 polymer ?
#
loop_
_entity_poly.entity_id
_entity_poly.type
_entity_poly.pdbx_seq_one_letter_code
_entity_poly.pdbx_strand_id
1 'polypeptide(L)'
;MGIDRRRTKAYSPQTNGMVERFNGRVATEVLHVCVSNHEDLEILLRGFCFAYNHRPQRVLGGIAPAQCIISWLEKHPASRNQDYIKPAGRDIMKQVDEILDYANDVFCGCRP
;
A
#
# COMPACT_ATOMS: atom_id res chain seq x y z
N MET A 1 -12.11 -19.87 10.71
CA MET A 1 -10.80 -19.51 10.15
C MET A 1 -9.70 -20.00 11.09
N GLY A 2 -9.04 -21.12 10.76
CA GLY A 2 -7.92 -21.67 11.54
C GLY A 2 -6.60 -20.97 11.19
N ILE A 3 -6.45 -19.70 11.60
CA ILE A 3 -5.25 -18.90 11.31
C ILE A 3 -4.21 -19.17 12.40
N ASP A 4 -3.06 -19.72 12.01
CA ASP A 4 -1.89 -19.84 12.89
C ASP A 4 -1.30 -18.45 13.16
N ARG A 5 -1.39 -17.98 14.41
CA ARG A 5 -0.91 -16.65 14.82
C ARG A 5 0.50 -16.76 15.37
N ARG A 6 1.49 -16.34 14.59
CA ARG A 6 2.89 -16.26 15.01
C ARG A 6 3.22 -14.86 15.52
N ARG A 7 3.92 -14.78 16.66
CA ARG A 7 4.45 -13.52 17.21
C ARG A 7 5.96 -13.49 17.04
N THR A 8 6.50 -12.34 16.69
CA THR A 8 7.93 -12.07 16.74
C THR A 8 8.41 -11.92 18.18
N LYS A 9 9.65 -12.31 18.44
CA LYS A 9 10.31 -12.07 19.73
C LYS A 9 10.51 -10.56 19.91
N ALA A 10 10.29 -10.05 21.12
CA ALA A 10 10.56 -8.66 21.45
C ALA A 10 12.00 -8.30 21.06
N TYR A 11 12.18 -7.12 20.44
CA TYR A 11 13.48 -6.60 19.99
C TYR A 11 14.21 -7.45 18.92
N SER A 12 13.51 -8.30 18.17
CA SER A 12 14.04 -8.98 16.97
C SER A 12 13.20 -8.64 15.74
N PRO A 13 13.36 -7.42 15.18
CA PRO A 13 12.56 -6.93 14.06
C PRO A 13 12.84 -7.64 12.73
N GLN A 14 13.93 -8.42 12.62
CA GLN A 14 14.32 -9.04 11.35
C GLN A 14 13.23 -9.92 10.71
N THR A 15 12.32 -10.49 11.50
CA THR A 15 11.21 -11.31 10.98
C THR A 15 10.02 -10.49 10.49
N ASN A 16 9.95 -9.20 10.83
CA ASN A 16 8.89 -8.28 10.41
C ASN A 16 9.36 -7.22 9.40
N GLY A 17 10.56 -7.39 8.84
CA GLY A 17 11.20 -6.38 8.00
C GLY A 17 10.40 -5.97 6.75
N MET A 18 9.48 -6.80 6.26
CA MET A 18 8.59 -6.42 5.16
C MET A 18 7.52 -5.40 5.59
N VAL A 19 6.90 -5.61 6.76
CA VAL A 19 5.91 -4.68 7.31
C VAL A 19 6.58 -3.38 7.73
N GLU A 20 7.77 -3.46 8.32
CA GLU A 20 8.54 -2.28 8.70
C GLU A 20 8.95 -1.44 7.48
N ARG A 21 9.37 -2.07 6.39
CA ARG A 21 9.63 -1.39 5.12
C ARG A 21 8.37 -0.73 4.56
N PHE A 22 7.24 -1.43 4.57
CA PHE A 22 5.97 -0.88 4.12
C PHE A 22 5.59 0.37 4.94
N ASN A 23 5.61 0.27 6.27
CA ASN A 23 5.30 1.37 7.17
C ASN A 23 6.27 2.56 6.95
N GLY A 24 7.56 2.30 6.75
CA GLY A 24 8.54 3.34 6.43
C GLY A 24 8.24 4.05 5.10
N ARG A 25 7.76 3.34 4.08
CA ARG A 25 7.37 3.94 2.79
C ARG A 25 6.09 4.76 2.91
N VAL A 26 5.09 4.27 3.64
CA VAL A 26 3.89 5.06 3.96
C VAL A 26 4.28 6.36 4.65
N ALA A 27 5.18 6.29 5.64
CA ALA A 27 5.63 7.47 6.36
C ALA A 27 6.44 8.45 5.49
N THR A 28 7.14 7.97 4.47
CA THR A 28 7.94 8.83 3.58
C THR A 28 7.11 9.43 2.44
N GLU A 29 6.09 8.71 1.95
CA GLU A 29 5.35 9.10 0.74
C GLU A 29 3.97 9.72 1.06
N VAL A 30 3.31 9.29 2.14
CA VAL A 30 1.93 9.73 2.46
C VAL A 30 1.89 10.80 3.55
N LEU A 31 2.74 10.74 4.58
CA LEU A 31 2.70 11.70 5.70
C LEU A 31 3.12 13.14 5.32
N HIS A 32 3.72 13.35 4.15
CA HIS A 32 4.05 14.69 3.67
C HIS A 32 2.83 15.42 3.06
N VAL A 33 1.73 14.71 2.81
CA VAL A 33 0.48 15.31 2.31
C VAL A 33 -0.34 15.76 3.51
N CYS A 34 -0.58 17.08 3.62
CA CYS A 34 -1.48 17.62 4.64
C CYS A 34 -2.92 17.39 4.17
N VAL A 35 -3.56 16.35 4.73
CA VAL A 35 -4.96 16.02 4.44
C VAL A 35 -5.90 16.67 5.44
N SER A 36 -6.99 17.21 4.93
CA SER A 36 -7.97 17.97 5.71
C SER A 36 -8.97 17.08 6.43
N ASN A 37 -9.22 15.87 5.93
CA ASN A 37 -10.24 14.97 6.44
C ASN A 37 -9.77 13.50 6.48
N HIS A 38 -10.52 12.66 7.20
CA HIS A 38 -10.21 11.24 7.37
C HIS A 38 -10.45 10.40 6.10
N GLU A 39 -11.43 10.78 5.29
CA GLU A 39 -11.82 10.08 4.07
C GLU A 39 -10.73 10.18 3.00
N ASP A 40 -10.15 11.37 2.82
CA ASP A 40 -9.00 11.64 1.95
C ASP A 40 -7.80 10.81 2.39
N LEU A 41 -7.53 10.71 3.69
CA LEU A 41 -6.45 9.86 4.20
C LEU A 41 -6.68 8.39 3.84
N GLU A 42 -7.92 7.90 3.96
CA GLU A 42 -8.26 6.53 3.59
C GLU A 42 -8.07 6.29 2.08
N ILE A 43 -8.51 7.23 1.24
CA ILE A 43 -8.34 7.17 -0.22
C ILE A 43 -6.84 7.17 -0.58
N LEU A 44 -6.04 8.06 0.02
CA LEU A 44 -4.59 8.13 -0.19
C LEU A 44 -3.90 6.84 0.23
N LEU A 45 -4.24 6.27 1.39
CA LEU A 45 -3.65 5.01 1.85
C LEU A 45 -4.02 3.85 0.93
N ARG A 46 -5.28 3.78 0.47
CA ARG A 46 -5.73 2.77 -0.51
C ARG A 46 -5.00 2.93 -1.84
N GLY A 47 -4.85 4.15 -2.34
CA GLY A 47 -4.09 4.48 -3.55
C GLY A 47 -2.63 4.10 -3.44
N PHE A 48 -1.99 4.45 -2.31
CA PHE A 48 -0.63 4.07 -2.01
C PHE A 48 -0.45 2.55 -2.00
N CYS A 49 -1.35 1.82 -1.34
CA CYS A 49 -1.31 0.35 -1.31
C CYS A 49 -1.42 -0.23 -2.72
N PHE A 50 -2.32 0.31 -3.55
CA PHE A 50 -2.48 -0.08 -4.94
C PHE A 50 -1.17 0.17 -5.73
N ALA A 51 -0.65 1.40 -5.70
CA ALA A 51 0.59 1.76 -6.39
C ALA A 51 1.79 0.91 -5.92
N TYR A 52 1.92 0.69 -4.61
CA TYR A 52 2.98 -0.13 -4.03
C TYR A 52 2.94 -1.58 -4.50
N ASN A 53 1.74 -2.17 -4.58
CA ASN A 53 1.54 -3.56 -4.99
C ASN A 53 1.70 -3.77 -6.50
N HIS A 54 1.48 -2.72 -7.30
CA HIS A 54 1.62 -2.77 -8.77
C HIS A 54 2.97 -2.27 -9.28
N ARG A 55 3.81 -1.68 -8.43
CA ARG A 55 5.15 -1.22 -8.79
C ARG A 55 6.19 -2.36 -8.72
N PRO A 56 7.08 -2.48 -9.73
CA PRO A 56 8.27 -3.34 -9.67
C PRO A 56 9.14 -3.11 -8.43
N GLN A 57 9.52 -4.18 -7.73
CA GLN A 57 10.38 -4.07 -6.54
C GLN A 57 11.72 -4.79 -6.74
N ARG A 58 12.82 -4.09 -6.43
CA ARG A 58 14.18 -4.64 -6.56
C ARG A 58 14.41 -5.89 -5.70
N VAL A 59 13.79 -5.96 -4.52
CA VAL A 59 13.88 -7.12 -3.63
C VAL A 59 13.20 -8.36 -4.22
N LEU A 60 12.25 -8.16 -5.13
CA LEU A 60 11.56 -9.21 -5.88
C LEU A 60 12.15 -9.40 -7.28
N GLY A 61 13.40 -9.00 -7.51
CA GLY A 61 14.04 -9.12 -8.83
C GLY A 61 13.42 -8.24 -9.91
N GLY A 62 12.76 -7.13 -9.54
CA GLY A 62 12.09 -6.24 -10.49
C GLY A 62 10.66 -6.66 -10.83
N ILE A 63 10.08 -7.60 -10.09
CA ILE A 63 8.68 -8.03 -10.25
C ILE A 63 7.79 -7.24 -9.29
N ALA A 64 6.55 -6.94 -9.69
CA ALA A 64 5.58 -6.32 -8.81
C ALA A 64 5.00 -7.35 -7.80
N PRO A 65 4.75 -6.97 -6.53
CA PRO A 65 4.14 -7.87 -5.54
C PRO A 65 2.87 -8.56 -6.03
N ALA A 66 1.98 -7.81 -6.69
CA ALA A 66 0.75 -8.34 -7.26
C ALA A 66 1.02 -9.45 -8.28
N GLN A 67 2.02 -9.27 -9.16
CA GLN A 67 2.41 -10.28 -10.14
C GLN A 67 2.99 -11.52 -9.45
N CYS A 68 3.82 -11.34 -8.43
CA CYS A 68 4.39 -12.45 -7.65
C CYS A 68 3.28 -13.32 -7.03
N ILE A 69 2.26 -12.70 -6.44
CA ILE A 69 1.10 -13.38 -5.86
C ILE A 69 0.28 -14.08 -6.95
N ILE A 70 0.01 -13.41 -8.08
CA ILE A 70 -0.73 -14.01 -9.21
C ILE A 70 -0.03 -15.28 -9.70
N SER A 71 1.28 -15.20 -10.00
CA SER A 71 2.06 -16.36 -10.45
C SER A 71 2.15 -17.47 -9.41
N TRP A 72 2.13 -17.14 -8.12
CA TRP A 72 2.09 -18.14 -7.05
C TRP A 72 0.73 -18.83 -6.95
N LEU A 73 -0.37 -18.09 -7.07
CA LEU A 73 -1.75 -18.60 -7.05
C LEU A 73 -2.13 -19.42 -8.29
N GLU A 74 -1.44 -19.21 -9.42
CA GLU A 74 -1.54 -20.08 -10.59
C GLU A 74 -0.98 -21.48 -10.30
N LYS A 75 0.10 -21.55 -9.51
CA LYS A 75 0.73 -22.81 -9.08
C LYS A 75 0.00 -23.47 -7.90
N HIS A 76 -0.71 -22.69 -7.10
CA HIS A 76 -1.43 -23.14 -5.89
C HIS A 76 -2.90 -22.70 -5.89
N PRO A 77 -3.74 -23.27 -6.77
CA PRO A 77 -5.13 -22.83 -6.92
C PRO A 77 -5.96 -23.04 -5.64
N ALA A 78 -5.64 -24.04 -4.82
CA ALA A 78 -6.31 -24.31 -3.55
C ALA A 78 -6.12 -23.18 -2.50
N SER A 79 -5.11 -22.32 -2.68
CA SER A 79 -4.84 -21.19 -1.79
C SER A 79 -5.58 -19.90 -2.20
N ARG A 80 -6.38 -19.93 -3.28
CA ARG A 80 -7.18 -18.76 -3.67
C ARG A 80 -8.29 -18.51 -2.66
N ASN A 81 -8.35 -17.27 -2.17
CA ASN A 81 -9.49 -16.82 -1.39
C ASN A 81 -10.68 -16.54 -2.34
N GLN A 82 -11.78 -17.28 -2.18
CA GLN A 82 -12.99 -17.12 -2.99
C GLN A 82 -13.70 -15.78 -2.70
N ASP A 83 -13.56 -15.26 -1.49
CA ASP A 83 -14.16 -14.00 -1.05
C ASP A 83 -13.29 -12.78 -1.37
N TYR A 84 -12.22 -12.96 -2.16
CA TYR A 84 -11.33 -11.85 -2.52
C TYR A 84 -12.02 -10.88 -3.49
N ILE A 85 -12.34 -9.69 -2.97
CA ILE A 85 -12.87 -8.58 -3.76
C ILE A 85 -11.70 -7.78 -4.32
N LYS A 86 -11.63 -7.65 -5.65
CA LYS A 86 -10.62 -6.80 -6.29
C LYS A 86 -10.91 -5.33 -5.95
N PRO A 87 -9.93 -4.56 -5.45
CA PRO A 87 -10.12 -3.13 -5.25
C PRO A 87 -10.37 -2.44 -6.60
N ALA A 88 -11.23 -1.42 -6.61
CA ALA A 88 -11.55 -0.60 -7.79
C ALA A 88 -10.38 0.33 -8.15
N GLY A 89 -9.27 -0.26 -8.64
CA GLY A 89 -7.98 0.42 -8.72
C GLY A 89 -7.90 1.66 -9.60
N ARG A 90 -8.70 1.78 -10.67
CA ARG A 90 -8.65 2.96 -11.56
C ARG A 90 -9.37 4.18 -10.98
N ASP A 91 -10.44 3.94 -10.23
CA ASP A 91 -11.25 5.01 -9.64
C ASP A 91 -10.52 5.63 -8.44
N ILE A 92 -9.88 4.79 -7.63
CA ILE A 92 -9.09 5.22 -6.47
C ILE A 92 -7.92 6.13 -6.87
N MET A 93 -7.19 5.80 -7.95
CA MET A 93 -6.05 6.62 -8.38
C MET A 93 -6.49 8.01 -8.88
N LYS A 94 -7.66 8.12 -9.50
CA LYS A 94 -8.20 9.43 -9.90
C LYS A 94 -8.52 10.30 -8.68
N GLN A 95 -9.15 9.73 -7.66
CA GLN A 95 -9.45 10.43 -6.41
C GLN A 95 -8.16 10.83 -5.67
N VAL A 96 -7.13 9.99 -5.73
CA VAL A 96 -5.79 10.32 -5.19
C VAL A 96 -5.19 11.54 -5.89
N ASP A 97 -5.23 11.58 -7.22
CA ASP A 97 -4.71 12.72 -7.98
C ASP A 97 -5.46 14.02 -7.62
N GLU A 98 -6.79 13.97 -7.50
CA GLU A 98 -7.61 15.11 -7.07
C GLU A 98 -7.24 15.62 -5.67
N ILE A 99 -7.00 14.70 -4.71
CA ILE A 99 -6.56 15.04 -3.35
C ILE A 99 -5.15 15.66 -3.36
N LEU A 100 -4.24 15.12 -4.17
CA LEU A 100 -2.86 15.63 -4.26
C LEU A 100 -2.82 17.03 -4.89
N ASP A 101 -3.60 17.28 -5.94
CA ASP A 101 -3.72 18.61 -6.56
C ASP A 101 -4.23 19.63 -5.54
N TYR A 102 -5.30 19.30 -4.80
CA TYR A 102 -5.82 20.16 -3.74
C TYR A 102 -4.80 20.42 -2.63
N ALA A 103 -4.13 19.38 -2.13
CA ALA A 103 -3.14 19.52 -1.08
C ALA A 103 -1.96 20.41 -1.53
N ASN A 104 -1.52 20.28 -2.78
CA ASN A 104 -0.48 21.13 -3.35
C ASN A 104 -0.94 22.59 -3.47
N ASP A 105 -2.17 22.86 -3.93
CA ASP A 105 -2.71 24.21 -4.03
C ASP A 105 -2.77 24.92 -2.66
N VAL A 106 -3.17 24.21 -1.60
CA VAL A 106 -3.19 24.75 -0.23
C VAL A 106 -1.78 25.06 0.28
N PHE A 107 -0.79 24.21 -0.02
CA PHE A 107 0.61 24.47 0.34
C PHE A 107 1.27 25.61 -0.46
N CYS A 108 0.81 25.87 -1.69
CA CYS A 108 1.32 26.98 -2.51
C CYS A 108 0.91 28.35 -1.96
N GLY A 109 -0.14 28.45 -1.15
CA GLY A 109 -0.55 29.68 -0.47
C GLY A 109 0.19 29.98 0.85
N CYS A 110 1.00 29.03 1.36
CA CYS A 110 1.71 29.13 2.64
C CYS A 110 3.21 28.90 2.49
N ARG A 111 3.83 29.38 1.41
CA ARG A 111 5.29 29.50 1.33
C ARG A 111 5.68 30.90 1.82
N PRO A 112 6.58 31.06 2.82
CA PRO A 112 7.07 32.38 3.21
C PRO A 112 7.82 33.07 2.05
#